data_AF-A0A7C2I162-F1
#
_entry.id   AF-A0A7C2I162-F1
#
_cell.length_a   1.000
_cell.length_b   1.000
_cell.length_c   1.000
_cell.angle_alpha   90.00
_cell.angle_beta   90.00
_cell.angle_gamma   90.00
#
_symmetry.space_group_name_H-M   'P 1'
#
loop_
_entity.id
_entity.type
_entity.pdbx_description
1 polymer ?
#
loop_
_entity_poly.entity_id
_entity_poly.type
_entity_poly.pdbx_seq_one_letter_code
_entity_poly.pdbx_strand_id
1 'polypeptide(L)' 'MAQFFPQEKLLPDAVLDRFKYEVATELGLSPAIVSGYWGNVTARDCGRVGGKIGGSMVRVMIRHAEEALLRGQQL' A
#
# COMPACT_ATOMS: atom_id res chain seq x y z
N MET A 1 0.56 -13.60 7.07
CA MET A 1 -0.46 -12.91 6.26
C MET A 1 -1.22 -14.01 5.52
N ALA A 2 -2.50 -14.21 5.79
CA ALA A 2 -3.25 -15.31 5.18
C ALA A 2 -3.27 -15.14 3.65
N GLN A 3 -2.97 -16.22 2.92
CA GLN A 3 -2.96 -16.27 1.46
C GLN A 3 -4.41 -16.28 0.95
N PHE A 4 -5.09 -15.14 1.05
CA PHE A 4 -6.48 -15.00 0.56
C PHE A 4 -6.57 -14.87 -0.96
N PHE A 5 -5.45 -14.70 -1.66
CA PHE A 5 -5.39 -14.61 -3.11
C PHE A 5 -4.26 -15.50 -3.65
N PRO A 6 -4.56 -16.46 -4.55
CA PRO A 6 -3.56 -17.33 -5.15
C PRO A 6 -2.71 -16.62 -6.24
N GLN A 7 -2.93 -15.32 -6.47
CA GLN A 7 -2.27 -14.54 -7.52
C GLN A 7 -1.02 -13.82 -7.02
N GLU A 8 -0.07 -13.59 -7.94
CA GLU A 8 1.15 -12.86 -7.67
C GLU A 8 0.87 -11.39 -7.36
N LYS A 9 1.61 -10.82 -6.39
CA LYS A 9 1.44 -9.41 -6.00
C LYS A 9 1.97 -8.50 -7.11
N LEU A 10 1.23 -7.44 -7.41
CA LEU A 10 1.63 -6.45 -8.42
C LEU A 10 2.88 -5.65 -8.03
N LEU A 11 3.16 -5.51 -6.73
CA LEU A 11 4.33 -4.83 -6.21
C LEU A 11 5.09 -5.70 -5.20
N PRO A 12 6.43 -5.62 -5.14
CA PRO A 12 7.22 -6.29 -4.12
C PRO A 12 6.92 -5.79 -2.71
N ASP A 13 7.04 -6.67 -1.72
CA ASP A 13 6.79 -6.34 -0.31
C ASP A 13 7.68 -5.21 0.21
N ALA A 14 8.95 -5.17 -0.22
CA ALA A 14 9.87 -4.09 0.15
C ALA A 14 9.41 -2.70 -0.33
N VAL A 15 8.77 -2.63 -1.51
CA VAL A 15 8.22 -1.37 -2.05
C VAL A 15 7.00 -0.94 -1.25
N LEU A 16 6.11 -1.88 -0.93
CA LEU A 16 4.92 -1.63 -0.11
C LEU A 16 5.30 -1.16 1.30
N ASP A 17 6.31 -1.79 1.92
CA ASP A 17 6.79 -1.41 3.24
C ASP A 17 7.44 -0.02 3.24
N ARG A 18 8.27 0.28 2.24
CA ARG A 18 8.86 1.61 2.09
C ARG A 18 7.76 2.67 1.95
N PHE A 19 6.79 2.42 1.08
CA PHE A 19 5.70 3.36 0.83
C PHE A 19 4.86 3.62 2.09
N LYS A 20 4.63 2.58 2.91
CA LYS A 20 3.95 2.72 4.20
C LYS A 20 4.64 3.74 5.12
N TYR A 21 5.97 3.67 5.25
CA TYR A 21 6.73 4.59 6.10
C TYR A 21 6.91 5.98 5.48
N GLU A 22 6.99 6.09 4.15
CA GLU A 22 6.99 7.38 3.44
C GLU A 22 5.68 8.14 3.70
N VAL A 23 4.53 7.48 3.52
CA VAL A 23 3.21 8.05 3.80
C VAL A 23 3.06 8.44 5.27
N ALA A 24 3.57 7.62 6.20
CA ALA A 24 3.56 7.95 7.62
C ALA A 24 4.37 9.23 7.92
N THR A 25 5.51 9.39 7.25
CA THR A 25 6.40 10.54 7.40
C THR A 25 5.75 11.81 6.86
N GLU A 26 5.12 11.76 5.69
CA GLU A 26 4.36 12.89 5.14
C GLU A 26 3.21 13.34 6.05
N LEU A 27 2.62 12.41 6.80
CA LEU A 27 1.53 12.70 7.72
C LEU A 27 2.01 13.09 9.13
N GLY A 28 3.32 13.14 9.38
CA GLY A 28 3.90 13.49 10.67
C GLY A 28 3.74 12.41 11.75
N LEU A 29 3.49 11.16 11.36
CA LEU A 29 3.20 10.06 12.29
C LEU A 29 4.43 9.24 12.68
N SER A 30 5.58 9.46 12.04
CA SER A 30 6.83 8.72 12.30
C SER A 30 7.23 8.68 13.78
N PRO A 31 7.10 9.76 14.59
CA PRO A 31 7.45 9.72 16.01
C PRO A 31 6.57 8.76 16.85
N ALA A 32 5.33 8.52 16.42
CA ALA A 32 4.40 7.63 17.11
C ALA A 32 4.62 6.15 16.73
N ILE A 33 5.41 5.87 15.69
CA ILE A 33 5.72 4.52 15.21
C ILE A 33 7.06 4.08 15.79
N VAL A 34 7.03 3.55 17.01
CA VAL A 34 8.23 3.16 17.75
C VAL A 34 8.64 1.74 17.37
N SER A 35 9.86 1.55 16.86
CA SER A 35 10.36 0.23 16.42
C SER A 35 9.44 -0.49 15.43
N GLY A 36 8.73 0.28 14.60
CA GLY A 36 7.75 -0.26 13.65
C GLY A 36 6.41 -0.68 14.26
N TYR A 37 6.17 -0.42 15.56
CA TYR A 37 4.90 -0.70 16.22
C TYR A 37 3.88 0.42 15.97
N TRP A 38 2.71 0.04 15.45
CA TRP A 38 1.63 0.97 15.09
C TRP A 38 0.53 1.08 16.16
N GLY A 39 0.55 0.27 17.21
CA GLY A 39 -0.53 0.22 18.19
C GLY A 39 -0.66 1.49 19.05
N ASN A 40 0.35 2.36 19.07
CA ASN A 40 0.29 3.67 19.73
C ASN A 40 -0.29 4.77 18.81
N VAL A 41 -0.43 4.49 17.51
CA VAL A 41 -1.02 5.41 16.53
C VAL A 41 -2.54 5.27 16.58
N THR A 42 -3.26 6.39 16.55
CA THR A 42 -4.73 6.35 16.61
C THR A 42 -5.31 5.58 15.42
N ALA A 43 -6.43 4.89 15.62
CA ALA A 43 -7.11 4.18 14.52
C ALA A 43 -7.46 5.11 13.34
N ARG A 44 -7.79 6.37 13.64
CA ARG A 44 -8.03 7.41 12.62
C ARG A 44 -6.79 7.68 11.78
N ASP A 45 -5.63 7.83 12.40
CA ASP A 45 -4.38 8.10 11.69
C ASP A 45 -3.85 6.89 10.92
N CYS A 46 -3.99 5.68 11.48
CA CYS A 46 -3.77 4.43 10.75
C CYS A 46 -4.69 4.35 9.51
N GLY A 47 -5.95 4.74 9.65
CA GLY A 47 -6.90 4.82 8.53
C GLY A 47 -6.47 5.82 7.45
N ARG A 48 -5.94 7.00 7.83
CA ARG A 48 -5.40 7.99 6.88
C ARG A 48 -4.21 7.44 6.09
N VAL A 49 -3.28 6.76 6.77
CA VAL A 49 -2.14 6.10 6.13
C VAL A 49 -2.62 5.00 5.19
N GLY A 50 -3.46 4.09 5.67
CA GLY A 50 -4.01 2.99 4.88
C GLY A 50 -4.81 3.47 3.65
N GLY A 51 -5.59 4.54 3.80
CA GLY A 51 -6.34 5.16 2.71
C GLY A 51 -5.45 5.73 1.61
N LYS A 52 -4.37 6.44 1.98
CA LYS A 52 -3.37 6.93 1.02
C LYS A 52 -2.67 5.79 0.28
N ILE A 53 -2.25 4.75 1.01
CA ILE A 53 -1.60 3.57 0.43
C ILE A 53 -2.56 2.86 -0.54
N GLY A 54 -3.73 2.47 -0.05
CA GLY A 54 -4.73 1.73 -0.83
C GLY A 54 -5.19 2.48 -2.07
N GLY A 55 -5.46 3.79 -1.96
CA GLY A 55 -5.83 4.60 -3.10
C GLY A 55 -4.75 4.66 -4.19
N SER A 56 -3.47 4.73 -3.79
CA SER A 56 -2.35 4.66 -4.74
C SER A 56 -2.23 3.28 -5.38
N MET A 57 -2.43 2.19 -4.61
CA MET A 57 -2.41 0.83 -5.17
C MET A 57 -3.51 0.63 -6.20
N VAL A 58 -4.74 1.08 -5.92
CA VAL A 58 -5.85 1.01 -6.87
C VAL A 58 -5.53 1.73 -8.17
N ARG A 59 -4.93 2.92 -8.12
CA ARG A 59 -4.49 3.64 -9.33
C ARG A 59 -3.46 2.85 -10.14
N VAL A 60 -2.49 2.22 -9.48
CA VAL A 60 -1.49 1.37 -10.16
C VAL A 60 -2.15 0.14 -10.78
N MET A 61 -3.08 -0.53 -10.07
CA MET A 61 -3.81 -1.68 -10.58
C MET A 61 -4.64 -1.33 -11.82
N ILE A 62 -5.34 -0.19 -11.81
CA ILE A 62 -6.13 0.28 -12.95
C ILE A 62 -5.21 0.51 -14.15
N ARG A 63 -4.12 1.25 -13.96
CA ARG A 63 -3.15 1.51 -15.04
C ARG A 63 -2.57 0.21 -15.61
N HIS A 64 -2.23 -0.75 -14.75
CA HIS A 64 -1.73 -2.05 -15.21
C HIS A 64 -2.76 -2.80 -16.05
N ALA A 65 -4.04 -2.78 -15.63
CA ALA A 65 -5.12 -3.38 -16.39
C ALA A 65 -5.34 -2.69 -17.75
N GLU A 66 -5.30 -1.36 -17.79
CA GLU A 66 -5.38 -0.59 -19.05
C GLU A 66 -4.23 -0.94 -20.00
N GLU A 67 -2.99 -1.03 -19.50
CA GLU A 67 -1.83 -1.43 -20.28
C GLU A 67 -1.95 -2.88 -20.80
N ALA A 68 -2.50 -3.80 -20.01
CA ALA A 68 -2.75 -5.17 -20.44
C ALA A 68 -3.80 -5.24 -21.57
N LEU A 69 -4.88 -4.47 -21.45
CA LEU A 69 -5.90 -4.35 -22.50
C LEU A 69 -5.31 -3.80 -23.81
N LEU A 70 -4.48 -2.77 -23.73
CA LEU A 70 -3.79 -2.20 -24.90
C LEU A 70 -2.84 -3.20 -25.56
N ARG A 71 -2.19 -4.07 -24.76
CA ARG A 71 -1.30 -5.13 -25.25
C ARG A 71 -2.04 -6.39 -25.71
N GLY A 72 -3.35 -6.47 -25.52
CA GLY A 72 -4.14 -7.69 -25.77
C GLY A 72 -3.74 -8.87 -24.86
N GLN A 73 -3.13 -8.60 -23.71
CA GLN A 73 -2.75 -9.61 -22.73
C GLN A 73 -3.94 -9.94 -21.82
N GLN A 74 -4.14 -11.23 -21.53
CA GLN A 74 -5.04 -11.66 -20.45
C GLN A 74 -4.33 -11.48 -19.10
N LEU A 75 -5.05 -10.92 -18.12
CA LEU A 75 -4.62 -10.71 -16.74
C LEU A 75 -4.74 -11.99 -15.91
#